data_AF-A0A8T7B4D3-F1
#
_entry.id   AF-A0A8T7B4D3-F1
#
_cell.length_a   1.000
_cell.length_b   1.000
_cell.length_c   1.000
_cell.angle_alpha   90.00
_cell.angle_beta   90.00
_cell.angle_gamma   90.00
#
_symmetry.space_group_name_H-M   'P 1'
#
loop_
_entity.id
_entity.type
_entity.pdbx_description
1 polymer ?
#
loop_
_entity_poly.entity_id
_entity_poly.type
_entity_poly.pdbx_seq_one_letter_code
_entity_poly.pdbx_strand_id
1 'polypeptide(L)' 'MTEYHAPTRDMRFAIEELADLSGLVRLPGFEAAEADVVQSVLDEAGRFGNEVLAPLNVEGDRNGARLDG' A
#
# COMPACT_ATOMS: atom_id res chain seq x y z
N MET A 1 3.31 14.01 -16.12
CA MET A 1 3.60 13.00 -15.08
C MET A 1 2.57 11.91 -15.23
N THR A 2 2.98 10.66 -15.25
CA THR A 2 2.04 9.54 -15.30
C THR A 2 1.33 9.44 -13.96
N GLU A 3 0.03 9.31 -13.98
CA GLU A 3 -0.79 9.07 -12.79
C GLU A 3 -0.35 7.78 -12.08
N TYR A 4 -0.20 7.81 -10.76
CA TYR A 4 0.19 6.64 -9.99
C TYR A 4 -1.02 5.74 -9.75
N HIS A 5 -0.96 4.52 -10.26
CA HIS A 5 -1.99 3.50 -10.02
C HIS A 5 -1.38 2.35 -9.25
N ALA A 6 -1.83 2.17 -7.99
CA ALA A 6 -1.34 1.08 -7.15
C ALA A 6 -1.80 -0.29 -7.72
N PRO A 7 -0.91 -1.27 -7.91
CA PRO A 7 -1.26 -2.59 -8.43
C PRO A 7 -1.85 -3.50 -7.35
N THR A 8 -2.93 -3.05 -6.68
CA THR A 8 -3.50 -3.74 -5.49
C THR A 8 -3.93 -5.17 -5.78
N ARG A 9 -4.42 -5.45 -7.00
CA ARG A 9 -4.79 -6.81 -7.43
C ARG A 9 -3.58 -7.76 -7.39
N ASP A 10 -2.45 -7.34 -7.95
CA ASP A 10 -1.26 -8.19 -8.03
C ASP A 10 -0.60 -8.33 -6.65
N MET A 11 -0.65 -7.27 -5.83
CA MET A 11 -0.23 -7.34 -4.42
C MET A 11 -1.08 -8.33 -3.61
N ARG A 12 -2.40 -8.29 -3.78
CA ARG A 12 -3.33 -9.23 -3.13
C ARG A 12 -3.05 -10.67 -3.55
N PHE A 13 -2.86 -10.92 -4.85
CA PHE A 13 -2.46 -12.25 -5.34
C PHE A 13 -1.18 -12.74 -4.67
N ALA A 14 -0.15 -11.90 -4.55
CA ALA A 14 1.08 -12.29 -3.89
C ALA A 14 0.88 -12.65 -2.41
N ILE A 15 0.01 -11.93 -1.69
CA ILE A 15 -0.29 -12.21 -0.28
C ILE A 15 -1.14 -13.47 -0.13
N GLU A 16 -2.19 -13.61 -0.92
CA GLU A 16 -3.14 -14.72 -0.82
C GLU A 16 -2.53 -16.04 -1.31
N GLU A 17 -1.97 -16.04 -2.52
CA GLU A 17 -1.59 -17.27 -3.24
C GLU A 17 -0.13 -17.66 -3.01
N LEU A 18 0.79 -16.68 -2.93
CA LEU A 18 2.22 -16.97 -2.80
C LEU A 18 2.67 -17.03 -1.35
N ALA A 19 2.15 -16.15 -0.49
CA ALA A 19 2.48 -16.12 0.93
C ALA A 19 1.57 -17.01 1.80
N ASP A 20 0.57 -17.66 1.21
CA ASP A 20 -0.45 -18.47 1.89
C ASP A 20 -1.12 -17.72 3.05
N LEU A 21 -1.95 -16.73 2.71
CA LEU A 21 -2.67 -15.93 3.71
C LEU A 21 -3.47 -16.81 4.69
N SER A 22 -4.03 -17.93 4.20
CA SER A 22 -4.76 -18.88 5.04
C SER A 22 -3.87 -19.55 6.10
N GLY A 23 -2.61 -19.82 5.76
CA GLY A 23 -1.55 -20.23 6.68
C GLY A 23 -1.20 -19.13 7.66
N LEU A 24 -0.99 -17.90 7.16
CA LEU A 24 -0.58 -16.75 7.96
C LEU A 24 -1.58 -16.42 9.06
N VAL A 25 -2.88 -16.37 8.77
CA VAL A 25 -3.93 -16.05 9.76
C VAL A 25 -3.94 -17.01 10.96
N ARG A 26 -3.42 -18.23 10.79
CA ARG A 26 -3.31 -19.22 11.88
C ARG A 26 -2.08 -19.03 12.77
N LEU A 27 -1.16 -18.13 12.41
CA LEU A 27 0.03 -17.83 13.20
C LEU A 27 -0.30 -16.82 14.29
N PRO A 28 0.29 -16.97 15.50
CA PRO A 28 0.12 -15.99 16.57
C PRO A 28 0.48 -14.57 16.12
N GLY A 29 -0.44 -13.63 16.28
CA GLY A 29 -0.27 -12.22 15.90
C GLY A 29 -0.74 -11.84 14.49
N PHE A 30 -1.23 -12.79 13.70
CA PHE A 30 -1.75 -12.57 12.34
C PHE A 30 -3.26 -12.84 12.21
N GLU A 31 -3.95 -13.10 13.32
CA GLU A 31 -5.34 -13.52 13.34
C GLU A 31 -6.29 -12.49 12.70
N ALA A 32 -5.92 -11.22 12.71
CA ALA A 32 -6.70 -10.13 12.11
C ALA A 32 -6.43 -9.91 10.60
N ALA A 33 -5.49 -10.64 10.00
CA ALA A 33 -5.13 -10.51 8.59
C ALA A 33 -6.08 -11.31 7.68
N GLU A 34 -7.38 -11.24 7.92
CA GLU A 34 -8.39 -11.87 7.06
C GLU A 34 -8.39 -11.25 5.65
N ALA A 35 -8.87 -12.00 4.65
CA ALA A 35 -8.77 -11.60 3.24
C ALA A 35 -9.48 -10.28 2.93
N ASP A 36 -10.63 -10.03 3.56
CA ASP A 36 -11.39 -8.78 3.44
C ASP A 36 -10.66 -7.59 4.08
N VAL A 37 -10.00 -7.82 5.22
CA VAL A 37 -9.16 -6.82 5.90
C VAL A 37 -7.96 -6.48 5.03
N VAL A 38 -7.25 -7.48 4.52
CA VAL A 38 -6.10 -7.29 3.61
C VAL A 38 -6.53 -6.52 2.36
N GLN A 39 -7.65 -6.90 1.73
CA GLN A 39 -8.18 -6.18 0.59
C GLN A 39 -8.50 -4.72 0.93
N SER A 40 -9.21 -4.47 2.03
CA SER A 40 -9.60 -3.12 2.44
C SER A 40 -8.39 -2.23 2.71
N VAL A 41 -7.35 -2.78 3.36
CA VAL A 41 -6.09 -2.07 3.61
C VAL A 41 -5.36 -1.75 2.30
N LEU A 42 -5.27 -2.70 1.37
CA LEU A 42 -4.64 -2.46 0.07
C LEU A 42 -5.38 -1.40 -0.75
N ASP A 43 -6.71 -1.43 -0.75
CA ASP A 43 -7.55 -0.48 -1.49
C ASP A 43 -7.40 0.94 -0.94
N GLU A 44 -7.46 1.12 0.39
CA GLU A 44 -7.29 2.45 1.00
C GLU A 44 -5.84 2.95 0.90
N ALA A 45 -4.84 2.06 1.05
CA ALA A 45 -3.44 2.44 0.84
C ALA A 45 -3.18 2.84 -0.62
N GLY A 46 -3.79 2.14 -1.59
CA GLY A 46 -3.73 2.49 -3.00
C GLY A 46 -4.35 3.85 -3.29
N ARG A 47 -5.53 4.10 -2.71
CA ARG A 47 -6.20 5.40 -2.78
C ARG A 47 -5.36 6.51 -2.18
N PHE A 48 -4.82 6.34 -0.97
CA PHE A 48 -3.96 7.32 -0.32
C PHE A 48 -2.69 7.59 -1.15
N GLY A 49 -2.09 6.55 -1.72
CA GLY A 49 -0.95 6.65 -2.62
C GLY A 49 -1.26 7.51 -3.86
N ASN A 50 -2.43 7.33 -4.47
CA ASN A 50 -2.87 8.08 -5.65
C ASN A 50 -3.32 9.52 -5.31
N GLU A 51 -4.18 9.70 -4.30
CA GLU A 51 -4.84 10.97 -4.03
C GLU A 51 -3.97 11.94 -3.21
N VAL A 52 -3.05 11.42 -2.38
CA VAL A 52 -2.27 12.25 -1.43
C VAL A 52 -0.79 12.23 -1.77
N LEU A 53 -0.18 11.05 -1.88
CA LEU A 53 1.27 10.96 -2.04
C LEU A 53 1.74 11.32 -3.45
N ALA A 54 1.10 10.79 -4.49
CA ALA A 54 1.53 11.01 -5.87
C ALA A 54 1.52 12.49 -6.30
N PRO A 55 0.54 13.33 -5.93
CA PRO A 55 0.56 14.76 -6.25
C PRO A 55 1.75 15.50 -5.64
N LEU A 56 2.23 15.07 -4.47
CA LEU A 56 3.36 15.68 -3.77
C LEU A 56 4.72 15.30 -4.38
N ASN A 57 4.79 14.27 -5.22
CA ASN A 57 6.05 13.73 -5.73
C ASN A 57 6.89 14.76 -6.50
N VAL A 58 6.30 15.44 -7.49
CA VAL A 58 7.04 16.44 -8.29
C VAL A 58 7.29 17.74 -7.53
N GLU A 59 6.37 18.16 -6.66
CA GLU A 59 6.62 19.32 -5.84
C GLU A 59 7.74 19.06 -4.83
N GLY A 60 7.81 17.86 -4.25
CA GLY A 60 8.92 17.44 -3.39
C GLY A 60 10.26 17.44 -4.13
N ASP A 61 10.31 16.85 -5.33
CA ASP A 61 11.52 16.78 -6.17
C ASP A 61 12.03 18.17 -6.58
N ARG A 62 11.13 19.08 -6.95
CA ARG A 62 11.49 20.44 -7.39
C ARG A 62 11.96 21.34 -6.26
N ASN A 63 11.32 21.25 -5.10
CA ASN A 63 11.53 22.22 -4.02
C ASN A 63 12.60 21.75 -3.01
N GLY A 64 12.75 20.45 -2.80
CA GLY A 64 13.68 19.87 -1.83
C GLY A 64 13.41 20.28 -0.37
N ALA A 65 14.21 19.76 0.55
CA ALA A 65 14.17 20.19 1.95
C ALA A 65 15.14 21.37 2.19
N ARG A 66 14.83 22.21 3.19
CA ARG A 66 15.73 23.27 3.65
C ARG A 66 16.07 23.01 5.12
N LEU A 67 17.34 23.21 5.47
CA LEU A 67 17.76 23.19 6.87
C LEU A 67 17.33 24.50 7.53
N ASP A 68 16.52 24.40 8.58
CA ASP A 68 16.15 25.53 9.43
C ASP A 68 17.10 25.57 10.64
N GLY A 69 17.61 26.75 10.97
CA GLY A 69 18.71 26.97 11.93
C GLY A 69 18.30 27.73 13.18
#